data_AF-A0A960XTU2-F1
#
_entry.id   AF-A0A960XTU2-F1
#
_cell.length_a   1.000
_cell.length_b   1.000
_cell.length_c   1.000
_cell.angle_alpha   90.00
_cell.angle_beta   90.00
_cell.angle_gamma   90.00
#
_symmetry.space_group_name_H-M   'P 1'
#
loop_
_entity.id
_entity.type
_entity.pdbx_description
1 polymer ?
#
loop_
_entity_poly.entity_id
_entity_poly.type
_entity_poly.pdbx_seq_one_letter_code
_entity_poly.pdbx_strand_id
1 'polypeptide(L)'
;FGTLLERALNPKERAKLGAHYTPRAYVERLIGPTIMEPLRADWDGVRGAAATLIEEGKEDEAKAFVEAFHSRLAQTKVLDPACGTGNFLYVAMARMKELEGEVLDLLVELGDDQYVAELTGHTITPENFLGIEVNERAVEIAQLVLWIGYLQWHFRVNGADRTPPEPILRDVRTIEHRDALIDYDDKILERDDAG
;
A
#
# COMPACT_ATOMS: atom_id res chain seq x y z
N PHE A 1 5.32 -7.72 13.69
CA PHE A 1 4.68 -6.55 14.32
C PHE A 1 3.56 -6.92 15.28
N GLY A 2 2.65 -7.84 14.96
CA GLY A 2 1.57 -8.26 15.87
C GLY A 2 2.00 -8.57 17.30
N THR A 3 3.03 -9.40 17.50
CA THR A 3 3.45 -9.85 18.83
C THR A 3 4.11 -8.77 19.70
N LEU A 4 4.72 -7.72 19.11
CA LEU A 4 5.29 -6.59 19.85
C LEU A 4 4.18 -5.67 20.35
N LEU A 5 3.15 -5.45 19.53
CA LEU A 5 2.01 -4.61 19.89
C LEU A 5 1.06 -5.30 20.88
N GLU A 6 0.84 -6.60 20.69
CA GLU A 6 0.04 -7.45 21.59
C GLU A 6 0.60 -7.49 23.01
N ARG A 7 1.91 -7.32 23.18
CA ARG A 7 2.60 -7.28 24.47
C ARG A 7 2.56 -5.90 25.14
N ALA A 8 2.28 -4.84 24.37
CA ALA A 8 2.21 -3.47 24.88
C ALA A 8 0.81 -3.09 25.41
N LEU A 9 -0.24 -3.88 25.12
CA LEU A 9 -1.63 -3.60 25.49
C LEU A 9 -2.12 -4.46 26.66
N ASN A 10 -2.87 -3.85 27.59
CA ASN A 10 -3.44 -4.54 28.75
C ASN A 10 -4.63 -5.45 28.32
N PRO A 11 -4.81 -6.67 28.88
CA PRO A 11 -5.90 -7.59 28.52
C PRO A 11 -7.31 -6.99 28.42
N LYS A 12 -7.66 -6.02 29.28
CA LYS A 12 -8.97 -5.32 29.22
C LYS A 12 -9.09 -4.34 28.06
N GLU A 13 -7.99 -3.72 27.62
CA GLU A 13 -7.96 -2.83 26.46
C GLU A 13 -8.10 -3.64 25.16
N ARG A 14 -7.54 -4.85 25.11
CA ARG A 14 -7.66 -5.78 23.97
C ARG A 14 -9.11 -6.14 23.63
N ALA A 15 -9.92 -6.43 24.65
CA ALA A 15 -11.33 -6.82 24.47
C ALA A 15 -12.23 -5.63 24.09
N LYS A 16 -11.88 -4.41 24.52
CA LYS A 16 -12.69 -3.20 24.30
C LYS A 16 -12.41 -2.52 22.95
N LEU A 17 -11.24 -2.76 22.37
CA LEU A 17 -10.78 -2.15 21.12
C LEU A 17 -11.01 -3.01 19.87
N GLY A 18 -11.56 -4.22 19.99
CA GLY A 18 -11.61 -5.16 18.87
C GLY A 18 -10.22 -5.53 18.32
N ALA A 19 -9.15 -5.23 19.08
CA ALA A 19 -7.75 -5.37 18.71
C ALA A 19 -7.29 -6.84 18.79
N HIS A 20 -8.05 -7.73 18.16
CA HIS A 20 -7.55 -9.04 17.80
C HIS A 20 -6.66 -8.85 16.58
N TYR A 21 -5.35 -9.06 16.77
CA TYR A 21 -4.43 -9.14 15.65
C TYR A 21 -4.92 -10.19 14.66
N THR A 22 -5.35 -9.74 13.48
CA THR A 22 -5.78 -10.63 12.41
C THR A 22 -4.57 -11.43 11.94
N PRO A 23 -4.54 -12.78 12.08
CA PRO A 23 -3.39 -13.55 11.65
C PRO A 23 -3.13 -13.34 10.16
N ARG A 24 -1.85 -13.34 9.78
CA ARG A 24 -1.40 -13.06 8.40
C ARG A 24 -2.16 -13.86 7.35
N ALA A 25 -2.44 -15.14 7.61
CA ALA A 25 -3.19 -16.00 6.69
C ALA A 25 -4.62 -15.49 6.41
N TYR A 26 -5.30 -14.86 7.38
CA TYR A 26 -6.63 -14.28 7.14
C TYR A 26 -6.54 -12.99 6.35
N VAL A 27 -5.53 -12.16 6.63
CA VAL A 27 -5.27 -10.94 5.87
C VAL A 27 -4.96 -11.27 4.40
N GLU A 28 -4.11 -12.26 4.15
CA GLU A 28 -3.78 -12.71 2.80
C GLU A 28 -4.99 -13.26 2.04
N ARG A 29 -5.95 -13.90 2.74
CA ARG A 29 -7.22 -14.35 2.12
C ARG A 29 -8.13 -13.22 1.65
N LEU A 30 -7.97 -12.02 2.20
CA LEU A 30 -8.69 -10.84 1.74
C LEU A 30 -7.89 -10.12 0.65
N ILE A 31 -6.60 -9.88 0.88
CA ILE A 31 -5.70 -9.16 -0.04
C ILE A 31 -5.55 -9.88 -1.37
N GLY A 32 -5.45 -11.22 -1.36
CA GLY A 32 -5.30 -12.02 -2.57
C GLY A 32 -6.38 -11.71 -3.60
N PRO A 33 -7.66 -11.98 -3.32
CA PRO A 33 -8.75 -11.74 -4.27
C PRO A 33 -9.05 -10.26 -4.54
N THR A 34 -8.88 -9.39 -3.54
CA THR A 34 -9.36 -7.99 -3.65
C THR A 34 -8.33 -7.02 -4.25
N ILE A 35 -7.03 -7.33 -4.13
CA ILE A 35 -5.95 -6.44 -4.56
C ILE A 35 -5.03 -7.17 -5.52
N MET A 36 -4.47 -8.31 -5.10
CA MET A 36 -3.37 -8.92 -5.84
C MET A 36 -3.83 -9.66 -7.09
N GLU A 37 -4.93 -10.39 -7.07
CA GLU A 37 -5.46 -11.12 -8.23
C GLU A 37 -5.78 -10.17 -9.41
N PRO A 38 -6.50 -9.04 -9.22
CA PRO A 38 -6.69 -8.06 -10.29
C PRO A 38 -5.39 -7.48 -10.83
N LEU A 39 -4.48 -7.04 -9.93
CA LEU A 39 -3.20 -6.46 -10.35
C LEU A 39 -2.32 -7.48 -11.09
N ARG A 40 -2.38 -8.76 -10.70
CA ARG A 40 -1.67 -9.85 -11.36
C ARG A 40 -2.25 -10.16 -12.73
N ALA A 41 -3.57 -10.17 -12.87
CA ALA A 41 -4.22 -10.37 -14.17
C ALA A 41 -3.83 -9.26 -15.15
N ASP A 42 -3.83 -8.00 -14.70
CA ASP A 42 -3.36 -6.87 -15.51
C ASP A 42 -1.88 -7.02 -15.87
N TRP A 43 -1.05 -7.45 -14.93
CA TRP A 43 0.38 -7.67 -15.15
C TRP A 43 0.65 -8.79 -16.15
N ASP A 44 -0.04 -9.92 -16.05
CA ASP A 44 0.12 -11.05 -16.97
C ASP A 44 -0.28 -10.65 -18.39
N GLY A 45 -1.33 -9.82 -18.55
CA GLY A 45 -1.68 -9.22 -19.83
C GLY A 45 -0.58 -8.32 -20.40
N VAL A 46 0.04 -7.50 -19.55
CA VAL A 46 1.15 -6.61 -19.93
C VAL A 46 2.38 -7.41 -20.36
N ARG A 47 2.75 -8.44 -19.61
CA ARG A 47 3.85 -9.34 -19.95
C ARG A 47 3.62 -10.06 -21.27
N GLY A 48 2.40 -10.55 -21.51
CA GLY A 48 2.05 -11.20 -22.77
C GLY A 48 2.18 -10.26 -23.97
N ALA A 49 1.67 -9.03 -23.85
CA ALA A 49 1.78 -8.02 -24.90
C ALA A 49 3.23 -7.59 -25.15
N ALA A 50 4.00 -7.36 -24.09
CA ALA A 50 5.42 -7.03 -24.19
C ALA A 50 6.21 -8.14 -24.89
N ALA A 51 5.95 -9.41 -24.56
CA ALA A 51 6.58 -10.56 -25.22
C ALA A 51 6.28 -10.59 -26.73
N THR A 52 5.02 -10.37 -27.14
CA THR A 52 4.66 -10.28 -28.56
C THR A 52 5.37 -9.11 -29.26
N LEU A 53 5.46 -7.94 -28.64
CA LEU A 53 6.15 -6.79 -29.22
C LEU A 53 7.65 -7.05 -29.40
N ILE A 54 8.29 -7.77 -28.48
CA ILE A 54 9.70 -8.18 -28.59
C ILE A 54 9.91 -9.14 -29.77
N GLU A 55 9.02 -10.13 -29.94
CA GLU A 55 9.07 -11.04 -31.10
C GLU A 55 8.91 -10.30 -32.44
N GLU A 56 8.16 -9.20 -32.45
CA GLU A 56 7.99 -8.30 -33.60
C GLU A 56 9.17 -7.32 -33.80
N GLY A 57 10.18 -7.33 -32.90
CA GLY A 57 11.32 -6.41 -32.93
C GLY A 57 10.99 -4.98 -32.49
N LYS A 58 9.92 -4.79 -31.71
CA LYS A 58 9.43 -3.49 -31.20
C LYS A 58 9.76 -3.32 -29.71
N GLU A 59 11.04 -3.38 -29.38
CA GLU A 59 11.52 -3.34 -27.99
C GLU A 59 11.13 -2.03 -27.26
N ASP A 60 11.21 -0.89 -27.94
CA ASP A 60 10.82 0.40 -27.34
C ASP A 60 9.33 0.48 -27.01
N GLU A 61 8.47 -0.12 -27.85
CA GLU A 61 7.02 -0.20 -27.57
C GLU A 61 6.75 -1.15 -26.39
N ALA A 62 7.51 -2.24 -26.27
CA ALA A 62 7.41 -3.16 -25.14
C ALA A 62 7.76 -2.47 -23.81
N LYS A 63 8.87 -1.69 -23.78
CA LYS A 63 9.27 -0.88 -22.61
C LYS A 63 8.17 0.08 -22.20
N ALA A 64 7.71 0.90 -23.15
CA ALA A 64 6.64 1.88 -22.89
C ALA A 64 5.37 1.22 -22.33
N PHE A 65 5.04 -0.01 -22.77
CA PHE A 65 3.89 -0.74 -22.25
C PHE A 65 4.06 -1.17 -20.79
N VAL A 66 5.26 -1.63 -20.42
CA VAL A 66 5.62 -2.02 -19.05
C VAL A 66 5.73 -0.79 -18.14
N GLU A 67 6.35 0.30 -18.59
CA GLU A 67 6.41 1.58 -17.87
C GLU A 67 5.01 2.15 -17.58
N ALA A 68 4.10 2.03 -18.55
CA ALA A 68 2.71 2.46 -18.38
C ALA A 68 1.98 1.64 -17.31
N PHE A 69 2.25 0.33 -17.23
CA PHE A 69 1.74 -0.50 -16.15
C PHE A 69 2.33 -0.09 -14.80
N HIS A 70 3.66 0.04 -14.72
CA HIS A 70 4.35 0.47 -13.51
C HIS A 70 3.81 1.81 -12.98
N SER A 71 3.58 2.77 -13.87
CA SER A 71 3.02 4.09 -13.52
C SER A 71 1.62 3.98 -12.90
N ARG A 72 0.75 3.10 -13.43
CA ARG A 72 -0.58 2.85 -12.85
C ARG A 72 -0.47 2.14 -11.50
N LEU A 73 0.42 1.16 -11.38
CA LEU A 73 0.67 0.43 -10.15
C LEU A 73 1.14 1.38 -9.03
N ALA A 74 2.10 2.25 -9.32
CA ALA A 74 2.63 3.25 -8.39
C ALA A 74 1.59 4.28 -7.93
N GLN A 75 0.53 4.51 -8.70
CA GLN A 75 -0.57 5.42 -8.36
C GLN A 75 -1.74 4.75 -7.62
N THR A 76 -1.77 3.41 -7.58
CA THR A 76 -2.86 2.65 -6.98
C THR A 76 -2.98 2.95 -5.48
N LYS A 77 -4.19 3.23 -5.00
CA LYS A 77 -4.49 3.49 -3.58
C LYS A 77 -5.28 2.35 -2.96
N VAL A 78 -4.95 1.99 -1.73
CA VAL A 78 -5.66 1.00 -0.93
C VAL A 78 -6.20 1.69 0.32
N LEU A 79 -7.50 1.57 0.57
CA LEU A 79 -8.17 2.14 1.74
C LEU A 79 -8.67 1.04 2.68
N ASP A 80 -8.34 1.15 3.95
CA ASP A 80 -8.93 0.34 5.03
C ASP A 80 -9.68 1.25 6.03
N PRO A 81 -11.02 1.28 6.01
CA PRO A 81 -11.81 2.19 6.83
C PRO A 81 -11.91 1.78 8.31
N ALA A 82 -11.27 0.68 8.72
CA ALA A 82 -11.16 0.28 10.12
C ALA A 82 -9.79 -0.35 10.35
N CYS A 83 -8.74 0.41 10.04
CA CYS A 83 -7.41 -0.16 9.83
C CYS A 83 -6.73 -0.67 11.09
N GLY A 84 -7.23 -0.29 12.27
CA GLY A 84 -6.60 -0.61 13.54
C GLY A 84 -5.15 -0.17 13.51
N THR A 85 -4.24 -1.11 13.76
CA THR A 85 -2.80 -0.86 13.82
C THR A 85 -2.11 -1.05 12.47
N GLY A 86 -2.87 -1.07 11.37
CA GLY A 86 -2.37 -1.07 9.99
C GLY A 86 -1.90 -2.41 9.44
N ASN A 87 -2.28 -3.56 10.03
CA ASN A 87 -1.77 -4.85 9.58
C ASN A 87 -2.22 -5.23 8.16
N PHE A 88 -3.46 -4.94 7.78
CA PHE A 88 -3.97 -5.15 6.43
C PHE A 88 -3.18 -4.30 5.41
N LEU A 89 -3.10 -2.99 5.67
CA LEU A 89 -2.37 -2.03 4.84
C LEU A 89 -0.88 -2.41 4.70
N TYR A 90 -0.23 -2.85 5.77
CA TYR A 90 1.16 -3.32 5.75
C TYR A 90 1.34 -4.54 4.83
N VAL A 91 0.49 -5.56 4.96
CA VAL A 91 0.59 -6.75 4.11
C VAL A 91 0.28 -6.38 2.66
N ALA A 92 -0.69 -5.50 2.41
CA ALA A 92 -1.02 -5.04 1.06
C ALA A 92 0.18 -4.33 0.42
N MET A 93 0.81 -3.42 1.16
CA MET A 93 2.04 -2.75 0.72
C MET A 93 3.16 -3.73 0.41
N ALA A 94 3.40 -4.70 1.27
CA ALA A 94 4.43 -5.71 1.04
C ALA A 94 4.18 -6.49 -0.26
N ARG A 95 2.94 -6.92 -0.52
CA ARG A 95 2.58 -7.71 -1.71
C ARG A 95 2.60 -6.87 -2.99
N MET A 96 2.15 -5.61 -2.93
CA MET A 96 2.24 -4.71 -4.09
C MET A 96 3.70 -4.34 -4.39
N LYS A 97 4.56 -4.17 -3.37
CA LYS A 97 6.00 -3.97 -3.55
C LYS A 97 6.73 -5.18 -4.13
N GLU A 98 6.28 -6.39 -3.82
CA GLU A 98 6.79 -7.61 -4.49
C GLU A 98 6.44 -7.60 -5.98
N LEU A 99 5.20 -7.25 -6.34
CA LEU A 99 4.80 -7.11 -7.74
C LEU A 99 5.57 -5.99 -8.46
N GLU A 100 5.75 -4.83 -7.82
CA GLU A 100 6.55 -3.74 -8.40
C GLU A 100 7.98 -4.20 -8.69
N GLY A 101 8.60 -4.98 -7.80
CA GLY A 101 9.91 -5.58 -8.04
C GLY A 101 9.98 -6.40 -9.33
N GLU A 102 8.98 -7.26 -9.58
CA GLU A 102 8.92 -8.05 -10.81
C GLU A 102 8.75 -7.21 -12.08
N VAL A 103 8.03 -6.09 -11.99
CA VAL A 103 7.87 -5.15 -13.10
C VAL A 103 9.20 -4.47 -13.44
N LEU A 104 9.92 -4.05 -12.39
CA LEU A 104 11.22 -3.42 -12.54
C LEU A 104 12.27 -4.40 -13.07
N ASP A 105 12.25 -5.65 -12.60
CA ASP A 105 13.12 -6.71 -13.11
C ASP A 105 12.92 -6.90 -14.62
N LEU A 106 11.68 -6.91 -15.12
CA LEU A 106 11.42 -7.00 -16.55
C LEU A 106 11.96 -5.77 -17.31
N LEU A 107 11.80 -4.55 -16.78
CA LEU A 107 12.35 -3.35 -17.42
C LEU A 107 13.88 -3.40 -17.54
N VAL A 108 14.57 -3.91 -16.50
CA VAL A 108 16.02 -4.17 -16.55
C VAL A 108 16.36 -5.21 -17.61
N GLU A 109 15.60 -6.32 -17.70
CA GLU A 109 15.81 -7.34 -18.72
C GLU A 109 15.64 -6.80 -20.15
N LEU A 110 14.75 -5.82 -20.34
CA LEU A 110 14.57 -5.09 -21.61
C LEU A 110 15.67 -4.04 -21.87
N GLY A 111 16.58 -3.81 -20.93
CA GLY A 111 17.65 -2.82 -21.05
C GLY A 111 17.17 -1.38 -20.81
N ASP A 112 16.19 -1.19 -19.94
CA ASP A 112 15.72 0.14 -19.50
C ASP A 112 16.29 0.54 -18.13
N ASP A 113 17.63 0.52 -18.03
CA ASP A 113 18.35 0.89 -16.81
C ASP A 113 18.12 2.37 -16.43
N GLN A 114 17.82 3.22 -17.41
CA GLN A 114 17.59 4.65 -17.18
C GLN A 114 16.30 4.89 -16.42
N TYR A 115 15.19 4.26 -16.84
CA TYR A 115 13.91 4.36 -16.12
C TYR A 115 14.06 3.91 -14.66
N VAL A 116 14.79 2.82 -14.44
CA VAL A 116 15.03 2.29 -13.10
C VAL A 116 15.93 3.22 -12.27
N ALA A 117 16.88 3.91 -12.88
CA ALA A 117 17.68 4.93 -12.18
C ALA A 117 16.87 6.19 -11.82
N GLU A 118 15.85 6.53 -12.61
CA GLU A 118 15.02 7.73 -12.49
C GLU A 118 13.71 7.52 -11.69
N LEU A 119 13.51 6.34 -11.11
CA LEU A 119 12.36 5.92 -10.28
C LEU A 119 11.96 6.86 -9.13
N THR A 120 12.75 7.89 -8.83
CA THR A 120 12.50 8.84 -7.74
C THR A 120 11.13 9.51 -7.90
N GLY A 121 10.18 9.15 -7.04
CA GLY A 121 8.81 9.68 -7.02
C GLY A 121 7.78 8.87 -7.82
N HIS A 122 8.21 7.87 -8.60
CA HIS A 122 7.35 6.99 -9.39
C HIS A 122 7.35 5.57 -8.82
N THR A 123 7.14 5.41 -7.51
CA THR A 123 7.14 4.10 -6.85
C THR A 123 6.03 4.01 -5.82
N ILE A 124 5.64 2.79 -5.45
CA ILE A 124 4.77 2.54 -4.31
C ILE A 124 5.45 3.05 -3.03
N THR A 125 4.73 3.81 -2.23
CA THR A 125 5.20 4.35 -0.94
C THR A 125 4.10 4.18 0.12
N PRO A 126 4.38 4.47 1.40
CA PRO A 126 3.34 4.53 2.42
C PRO A 126 2.15 5.44 2.03
N GLU A 127 2.36 6.42 1.15
CA GLU A 127 1.34 7.34 0.66
C GLU A 127 0.23 6.64 -0.14
N ASN A 128 0.46 5.42 -0.62
CA ASN A 128 -0.52 4.60 -1.33
C ASN A 128 -1.57 3.96 -0.40
N PHE A 129 -1.31 3.92 0.91
CA PHE A 129 -2.09 3.15 1.87
C PHE A 129 -2.79 4.09 2.84
N LEU A 130 -4.12 4.14 2.69
CA LEU A 130 -5.03 5.02 3.40
C LEU A 130 -5.76 4.25 4.49
N GLY A 131 -5.95 4.85 5.64
CA GLY A 131 -6.63 4.22 6.76
C GLY A 131 -7.54 5.19 7.52
N ILE A 132 -8.61 4.66 8.10
CA ILE A 132 -9.44 5.39 9.07
C ILE A 132 -9.47 4.55 10.35
N GLU A 133 -9.32 5.22 11.50
CA GLU A 133 -9.33 4.57 12.80
C GLU A 133 -9.79 5.53 13.91
N VAL A 134 -10.63 5.03 14.82
CA VAL A 134 -11.22 5.81 15.93
C VAL A 134 -10.32 5.88 17.17
N ASN A 135 -9.32 5.00 17.27
CA ASN A 135 -8.34 5.00 18.34
C ASN A 135 -7.07 5.74 17.92
N GLU A 136 -6.88 6.94 18.45
CA GLU A 136 -5.69 7.77 18.26
C GLU A 136 -4.36 7.01 18.40
N ARG A 137 -4.22 6.10 19.37
CA ARG A 137 -2.98 5.32 19.52
C ARG A 137 -2.76 4.36 18.34
N ALA A 138 -3.84 3.77 17.83
CA ALA A 138 -3.75 2.83 16.71
C ALA A 138 -3.41 3.55 15.40
N VAL A 139 -3.91 4.79 15.20
CA VAL A 139 -3.54 5.68 14.08
C VAL A 139 -2.03 5.88 14.00
N GLU A 140 -1.41 6.31 15.11
CA GLU A 140 0.04 6.53 15.18
C GLU A 140 0.85 5.25 14.91
N ILE A 141 0.39 4.13 15.47
CA ILE A 141 1.01 2.83 15.26
C ILE A 141 0.91 2.40 13.79
N ALA A 142 -0.24 2.55 13.16
CA ALA A 142 -0.45 2.19 11.76
C ALA A 142 0.48 2.99 10.83
N GLN A 143 0.61 4.30 11.07
CA GLN A 143 1.52 5.16 10.31
C GLN A 143 2.97 4.70 10.43
N LEU A 144 3.43 4.39 11.65
CA LEU A 144 4.78 3.88 11.90
C LEU A 144 5.02 2.51 11.26
N VAL A 145 4.04 1.60 11.33
CA VAL A 145 4.15 0.25 10.74
C VAL A 145 4.36 0.33 9.23
N LEU A 146 3.65 1.20 8.53
CA LEU A 146 3.85 1.41 7.09
C LEU A 146 5.25 1.94 6.79
N TRP A 147 5.70 2.97 7.51
CA TRP A 147 7.04 3.52 7.31
C TRP A 147 8.15 2.51 7.60
N ILE A 148 8.07 1.77 8.70
CA ILE A 148 9.06 0.74 9.02
C ILE A 148 9.05 -0.36 7.96
N GLY A 149 7.88 -0.80 7.51
CA GLY A 149 7.76 -1.78 6.44
C GLY A 149 8.40 -1.33 5.14
N TYR A 150 8.15 -0.08 4.74
CA TYR A 150 8.73 0.53 3.56
C TYR A 150 10.26 0.63 3.66
N LEU A 151 10.78 1.10 4.79
CA LEU A 151 12.23 1.21 5.02
C LEU A 151 12.91 -0.16 5.04
N GLN A 152 12.30 -1.15 5.68
CA GLN A 152 12.79 -2.53 5.67
C GLN A 152 12.87 -3.10 4.26
N TRP A 153 11.86 -2.83 3.43
CA TRP A 153 11.88 -3.21 2.01
C TRP A 153 13.00 -2.47 1.27
N HIS A 154 13.11 -1.15 1.45
CA HIS A 154 14.12 -0.31 0.81
C HIS A 154 15.53 -0.82 1.08
N PHE A 155 15.89 -1.05 2.35
CA PHE A 155 17.23 -1.53 2.71
C PHE A 155 17.49 -2.97 2.26
N ARG A 156 16.46 -3.80 2.16
CA ARG A 156 16.59 -5.17 1.65
C ARG A 156 16.91 -5.19 0.16
N VAL A 157 16.29 -4.32 -0.63
CA VAL A 157 16.46 -4.27 -2.10
C VAL A 157 17.69 -3.45 -2.49
N ASN A 158 17.87 -2.28 -1.88
CA ASN A 158 18.90 -1.31 -2.26
C ASN A 158 20.22 -1.46 -1.49
N GLY A 159 20.25 -2.33 -0.48
CA GLY A 159 21.38 -2.48 0.44
C GLY A 159 21.34 -1.48 1.61
N ALA A 160 22.02 -1.82 2.71
CA ALA A 160 22.01 -1.03 3.94
C ALA A 160 22.68 0.36 3.79
N ASP A 161 23.60 0.49 2.83
CA ASP A 161 24.39 1.71 2.63
C ASP A 161 23.67 2.75 1.75
N ARG A 162 22.54 2.40 1.13
CA ARG A 162 21.80 3.28 0.22
C ARG A 162 20.67 3.98 0.97
N THR A 163 20.93 5.18 1.46
CA THR A 163 19.97 5.97 2.24
C THR A 163 18.71 6.32 1.43
N PRO A 164 17.50 6.20 2.02
CA PRO A 164 16.27 6.72 1.41
C PRO A 164 16.33 8.24 1.18
N PRO A 165 15.49 8.80 0.28
CA PRO A 165 15.39 10.25 0.07
C PRO A 165 15.03 11.00 1.37
N GLU A 166 15.60 12.20 1.54
CA GLU A 166 15.22 13.09 2.65
C GLU A 166 13.98 13.95 2.33
N PRO A 167 13.09 14.21 3.31
CA PRO A 167 13.10 13.64 4.66
C PRO A 167 12.66 12.17 4.65
N ILE A 168 13.33 11.33 5.46
CA ILE A 168 13.07 9.88 5.52
C ILE A 168 11.63 9.58 5.90
N LEU A 169 11.11 10.31 6.89
CA LEU A 169 9.70 10.29 7.28
C LEU A 169 9.09 11.61 6.82
N ARG A 170 8.40 11.58 5.69
CA ARG A 170 7.57 12.70 5.27
C ARG A 170 6.34 12.75 6.18
N ASP A 171 5.88 13.95 6.53
CA ASP A 171 4.63 14.15 7.27
C ASP A 171 3.45 13.94 6.31
N VAL A 172 3.27 12.69 5.88
CA VAL A 172 2.14 12.27 5.06
C VAL A 172 1.16 11.56 5.97
N ARG A 173 0.07 12.25 6.30
CA ARG A 173 -1.00 11.71 7.14
C ARG A 173 -1.95 10.91 6.25
N THR A 174 -1.64 9.64 6.05
CA THR A 174 -2.53 8.73 5.31
C THR A 174 -3.49 7.96 6.21
N ILE A 175 -3.26 7.98 7.53
CA ILE A 175 -4.16 7.39 8.51
C ILE A 175 -4.92 8.51 9.23
N GLU A 176 -6.24 8.52 9.07
CA GLU A 176 -7.14 9.53 9.63
C GLU A 176 -7.72 9.08 10.97
N HIS A 177 -7.63 9.94 11.98
CA HIS A 177 -8.28 9.72 13.27
C HIS A 177 -9.74 10.22 13.23
N ARG A 178 -10.67 9.34 12.85
CA ARG A 178 -12.12 9.64 12.83
C ARG A 178 -12.96 8.36 12.80
N ASP A 179 -14.27 8.53 12.97
CA ASP A 179 -15.24 7.47 12.70
C ASP A 179 -15.42 7.31 11.19
N ALA A 180 -15.42 6.06 10.72
CA ALA A 180 -15.61 5.72 9.31
C ALA A 180 -17.09 5.54 8.94
N LEU A 181 -17.98 5.46 9.93
CA LEU A 181 -19.42 5.50 9.69
C LEU A 181 -19.81 6.87 9.10
N ILE A 182 -20.89 6.88 8.32
CA ILE A 182 -21.42 8.09 7.67
C ILE A 182 -21.63 9.17 8.73
N ASP A 183 -20.89 10.27 8.60
CA ASP A 183 -21.18 11.50 9.31
C ASP A 183 -22.21 12.30 8.50
N TYR A 184 -22.99 13.12 9.17
CA TYR A 184 -24.03 13.94 8.53
C TYR A 184 -23.41 15.27 8.09
N ASP A 185 -23.72 15.72 6.87
CA ASP A 185 -23.26 17.02 6.38
C ASP A 185 -23.82 18.19 7.20
N ASP A 186 -25.04 18.02 7.73
CA ASP A 186 -25.70 19.00 8.59
C ASP A 186 -26.72 18.35 9.53
N LYS A 187 -26.91 18.98 10.69
CA LYS A 187 -27.92 18.57 11.68
C LYS A 187 -29.13 19.47 11.58
N ILE A 188 -30.16 19.02 10.86
CA ILE A 188 -31.41 19.77 10.69
C ILE A 188 -32.40 19.32 11.76
N LEU A 189 -32.93 20.27 12.53
CA LEU A 189 -34.07 20.03 13.41
C LEU A 189 -35.29 19.70 12.54
N GLU A 190 -35.86 18.51 12.69
CA GLU A 190 -37.21 18.26 12.20
C GLU A 190 -38.18 19.17 12.94
N ARG A 191 -38.81 20.07 12.18
CA ARG A 191 -39.87 20.96 12.63
C ARG A 191 -41.19 20.40 12.15
N ASP A 192 -42.22 20.51 12.99
CA ASP A 192 -43.58 20.22 12.57
C ASP A 192 -44.13 21.36 11.69
N ASP A 193 -45.39 21.27 11.26
CA ASP A 193 -46.04 22.29 10.42
C ASP A 193 -46.10 23.69 11.09
N ALA A 194 -45.80 23.80 12.40
CA ALA A 194 -45.77 25.04 13.15
C ALA A 194 -44.36 25.67 13.28
N GLY A 195 -43.32 24.99 12.79
CA GLY A 195 -41.94 25.51 12.72
C GLY A 195 -41.11 25.25 13.97
#